data_AF-A0A252AWP3-F1
#
_entry.id   AF-A0A252AWP3-F1
#
_cell.length_a   1.000
_cell.length_b   1.000
_cell.length_c   1.000
_cell.angle_alpha   90.00
_cell.angle_beta   90.00
_cell.angle_gamma   90.00
#
_symmetry.space_group_name_H-M   'P 1'
#
loop_
_entity.id
_entity.type
_entity.pdbx_description
1 polymer ?
#
loop_
_entity_poly.entity_id
_entity_poly.type
_entity_poly.pdbx_seq_one_letter_code
_entity_poly.pdbx_strand_id
1 'polypeptide(L)'
;MKFRTGLMLGATFLAGLAVASHSGALSGAGMLASPALAEKAPDASPTTNHAETYRLLTLFGTVLDLVRADYVEPVSDKDLITNALNGMLTGLDPHSSYMTEKQYADMMVQMKGEFGGLGLELQQQDGHIRVVSPVDGTPGFRAGIKPGDYIIAVDGHPVDGTPLDEAVKKMRGKPDTKITLTLVREKTPKPIIVTLTREIIHIEVIKSALYDRIGYIRIAQFNEETEKGLMKAYNQLKQQAGGKLAGLVLDLRNDPGGLLNQAIDVSSSFIRSGEIVSTRARHPKDSQRWDAHGTDITDGLPIVVLINGGSASASEIVSGALQDHRRAVLVGTKSFGKGSVQSIMPIPGNGAIRLTTARYYTPSGRSIQGLGITPDIAVKETREDPGFSLHEADLEHILKNQGGNQTKAAPRTDLPAIAKDIAGEPPANWPEFDYTKPKTDFQLQQGLRVVRSMAGLPAPDPAASLPPAKVVTKEEAPHH
;
A
#
# COMPACT_ATOMS: atom_id res chain seq x y z
N MET A 1 16.71 -26.78 6.12
CA MET A 1 17.12 -25.36 6.11
C MET A 1 15.89 -24.51 5.82
N LYS A 2 15.78 -23.39 6.53
CA LYS A 2 14.62 -22.49 6.66
C LYS A 2 14.13 -21.92 5.31
N PHE A 3 12.84 -21.97 5.05
CA PHE A 3 12.12 -20.97 4.24
C PHE A 3 10.69 -20.82 4.77
N ARG A 4 10.46 -19.75 5.52
CA ARG A 4 9.13 -19.24 5.88
C ARG A 4 8.98 -17.88 5.18
N THR A 5 8.41 -17.91 3.99
CA THR A 5 7.84 -16.76 3.29
C THR A 5 6.32 -16.93 3.44
N GLY A 6 5.60 -16.02 4.07
CA GLY A 6 5.53 -14.61 3.73
C GLY A 6 4.39 -14.48 2.73
N LEU A 7 3.22 -14.09 3.22
CA LEU A 7 2.05 -13.71 2.44
C LEU A 7 2.41 -12.46 1.61
N MET A 8 3.15 -12.64 0.52
CA MET A 8 3.24 -11.67 -0.55
C MET A 8 1.94 -11.82 -1.34
N LEU A 9 0.95 -10.97 -1.09
CA LEU A 9 0.00 -10.69 -2.16
C LEU A 9 0.83 -10.14 -3.31
N GLY A 10 0.72 -10.74 -4.51
CA GLY A 10 1.13 -10.15 -5.78
C GLY A 10 0.49 -8.78 -6.02
N ALA A 11 0.94 -7.80 -5.25
CA ALA A 11 0.59 -6.40 -5.31
C ALA A 11 1.65 -5.73 -6.18
N THR A 12 1.27 -5.39 -7.40
CA THR A 12 1.87 -4.23 -8.05
C THR A 12 1.82 -3.07 -7.04
N PHE A 13 2.98 -2.59 -6.60
CA PHE A 13 3.11 -1.48 -5.67
C PHE A 13 2.41 -0.24 -6.26
N LEU A 14 1.19 0.06 -5.81
CA LEU A 14 0.43 1.28 -6.16
C LEU A 14 0.63 2.39 -5.11
N ALA A 15 1.78 2.37 -4.46
CA ALA A 15 2.10 3.23 -3.34
C ALA A 15 2.42 4.66 -3.81
N GLY A 16 1.61 5.66 -3.43
CA GLY A 16 1.95 7.08 -3.57
C GLY A 16 1.55 7.71 -4.90
N LEU A 17 0.41 7.29 -5.47
CA LEU A 17 -0.08 7.82 -6.74
C LEU A 17 -0.79 9.16 -6.58
N ALA A 18 -0.43 10.12 -7.42
CA ALA A 18 -1.17 11.35 -7.66
C ALA A 18 -1.83 11.29 -9.06
N VAL A 19 -3.15 11.42 -9.11
CA VAL A 19 -3.92 11.51 -10.36
C VAL A 19 -4.00 12.98 -10.77
N ALA A 20 -3.31 13.36 -11.86
CA ALA A 20 -3.31 14.73 -12.35
C ALA A 20 -4.54 15.00 -13.23
N SER A 21 -5.46 15.88 -12.79
CA SER A 21 -6.53 16.42 -13.63
C SER A 21 -6.00 17.59 -14.47
N HIS A 22 -5.76 17.37 -15.77
CA HIS A 22 -5.35 18.45 -16.68
C HIS A 22 -6.58 19.15 -17.26
N SER A 23 -6.91 20.34 -16.74
CA SER A 23 -7.86 21.26 -17.35
C SER A 23 -7.10 22.44 -17.98
N GLY A 24 -6.71 22.31 -19.25
CA GLY A 24 -6.08 23.38 -20.02
C GLY A 24 -7.07 24.02 -20.98
N ALA A 25 -7.57 25.22 -20.66
CA ALA A 25 -8.39 26.03 -21.56
C ALA A 25 -7.47 26.86 -22.48
N LEU A 26 -7.60 26.68 -23.79
CA LEU A 26 -7.03 27.59 -24.79
C LEU A 26 -7.95 28.81 -24.94
N SER A 27 -7.42 29.99 -24.69
CA SER A 27 -8.00 31.25 -25.15
C SER A 27 -6.93 32.08 -25.86
N GLY A 28 -7.10 32.24 -27.17
CA GLY A 28 -6.30 33.12 -28.00
C GLY A 28 -6.89 34.53 -28.05
N ALA A 29 -6.03 35.53 -28.20
CA ALA A 29 -6.29 36.78 -28.93
C ALA A 29 -5.03 37.66 -29.00
N GLY A 30 -4.75 38.19 -30.20
CA GLY A 30 -4.30 39.58 -30.37
C GLY A 30 -2.79 39.86 -30.41
N MET A 31 -2.21 39.83 -31.61
CA MET A 31 -0.96 40.53 -31.94
C MET A 31 -1.18 42.04 -32.04
N LEU A 32 -0.29 42.85 -31.45
CA LEU A 32 0.13 44.15 -32.00
C LEU A 32 1.62 44.35 -31.70
N ALA A 33 2.39 44.67 -32.74
CA ALA A 33 3.83 44.83 -32.73
C ALA A 33 4.25 46.32 -32.64
N SER A 34 5.40 46.59 -32.00
CA SER A 34 6.31 47.70 -32.32
C SER A 34 7.72 47.40 -31.77
N PRO A 35 8.80 47.94 -32.41
CA PRO A 35 10.12 47.29 -32.37
C PRO A 35 11.09 47.87 -31.35
N ALA A 36 12.03 47.00 -30.95
CA ALA A 36 13.44 47.23 -30.65
C ALA A 36 13.84 48.22 -29.53
N LEU A 37 14.41 47.64 -28.46
CA LEU A 37 15.75 47.98 -27.99
C LEU A 37 16.31 46.74 -27.28
N ALA A 38 17.37 46.18 -27.87
CA ALA A 38 18.06 44.99 -27.37
C ALA A 38 18.94 45.39 -26.19
N GLU A 39 18.54 44.98 -24.98
CA GLU A 39 19.41 44.97 -23.82
C GLU A 39 19.92 43.55 -23.58
N LYS A 40 21.24 43.45 -23.49
CA LYS A 40 22.04 42.23 -23.48
C LYS A 40 21.76 41.42 -22.20
N ALA A 41 21.01 40.33 -22.31
CA ALA A 41 20.88 39.32 -21.26
C ALA A 41 22.05 38.31 -21.32
N PRO A 42 22.51 37.78 -20.18
CA PRO A 42 23.64 36.85 -20.13
C PRO A 42 23.26 35.47 -20.68
N ASP A 43 24.18 34.91 -21.46
CA ASP A 43 24.21 33.50 -21.89
C ASP A 43 24.21 32.56 -20.68
N ALA A 44 23.27 31.60 -20.68
CA ALA A 44 23.52 30.18 -20.47
C ALA A 44 22.19 29.40 -20.43
N SER A 45 21.62 29.10 -21.60
CA SER A 45 20.73 27.95 -21.75
C SER A 45 21.58 26.76 -22.22
N PRO A 46 21.45 25.55 -21.64
CA PRO A 46 22.16 24.39 -22.16
C PRO A 46 21.57 24.06 -23.54
N THR A 47 22.36 24.25 -24.58
CA THR A 47 22.03 23.81 -25.93
C THR A 47 21.88 22.29 -25.91
N THR A 48 20.65 21.80 -26.00
CA THR A 48 20.36 20.41 -26.37
C THR A 48 21.04 20.12 -27.70
N ASN A 49 22.09 19.29 -27.68
CA ASN A 49 22.81 18.93 -28.89
C ASN A 49 21.98 17.94 -29.72
N HIS A 50 21.08 18.46 -30.55
CA HIS A 50 20.15 17.67 -31.36
C HIS A 50 20.87 16.60 -32.22
N ALA A 51 22.10 16.87 -32.68
CA ALA A 51 22.89 15.92 -33.45
C ALA A 51 23.21 14.65 -32.65
N GLU A 52 23.52 14.78 -31.37
CA GLU A 52 23.76 13.63 -30.49
C GLU A 52 22.48 12.83 -30.26
N THR A 53 21.35 13.50 -30.07
CA THR A 53 20.04 12.83 -29.96
C THR A 53 19.73 11.99 -31.20
N TYR A 54 19.91 12.53 -32.41
CA TYR A 54 19.69 11.76 -33.65
C TYR A 54 20.67 10.59 -33.81
N ARG A 55 21.93 10.77 -33.41
CA ARG A 55 22.94 9.69 -33.38
C ARG A 55 22.50 8.55 -32.45
N LEU A 56 22.01 8.87 -31.25
CA LEU A 56 21.53 7.89 -30.28
C LEU A 56 20.24 7.19 -30.74
N LEU A 57 19.32 7.90 -31.42
CA LEU A 57 18.13 7.29 -32.02
C LEU A 57 18.49 6.34 -33.17
N THR A 58 19.52 6.67 -33.96
CA THR A 58 20.03 5.79 -35.01
C THR A 58 20.63 4.52 -34.41
N LEU A 59 21.45 4.66 -33.36
CA LEU A 59 21.99 3.53 -32.62
C LEU A 59 20.87 2.63 -32.07
N PHE A 60 19.84 3.22 -31.46
CA PHE A 60 18.69 2.47 -30.96
C PHE A 60 18.01 1.66 -32.07
N GLY A 61 17.73 2.28 -33.22
CA GLY A 61 17.15 1.59 -34.39
C GLY A 61 18.04 0.46 -34.91
N THR A 62 19.34 0.69 -35.03
CA THR A 62 20.31 -0.33 -35.46
C THR A 62 20.34 -1.54 -34.53
N VAL A 63 20.33 -1.33 -33.21
CA VAL A 63 20.31 -2.43 -32.24
C VAL A 63 18.98 -3.19 -32.30
N LEU A 64 17.86 -2.49 -32.43
CA LEU A 64 16.54 -3.10 -32.57
C LEU A 64 16.47 -4.01 -33.81
N ASP A 65 16.95 -3.54 -34.95
CA ASP A 65 16.99 -4.30 -36.20
C ASP A 65 17.90 -5.54 -36.09
N LEU A 66 19.06 -5.41 -35.45
CA LEU A 66 20.00 -6.52 -35.25
C LEU A 66 19.39 -7.61 -34.36
N VAL A 67 18.75 -7.23 -33.25
CA VAL A 67 18.07 -8.19 -32.36
C VAL A 67 16.94 -8.90 -33.10
N ARG A 68 16.13 -8.17 -33.87
CA ARG A 68 15.04 -8.77 -34.66
C ARG A 68 15.56 -9.78 -35.70
N ALA A 69 16.70 -9.49 -36.33
CA ALA A 69 17.25 -10.33 -37.40
C ALA A 69 17.98 -11.57 -36.87
N ASP A 70 18.72 -11.43 -35.76
CA ASP A 70 19.73 -12.42 -35.36
C ASP A 70 19.44 -13.09 -34.01
N TYR A 71 18.42 -12.66 -33.25
CA TYR A 71 18.05 -13.36 -32.00
C TYR A 71 17.51 -14.76 -32.29
N VAL A 72 17.92 -15.73 -31.48
CA VAL A 72 17.67 -17.17 -31.70
C VAL A 72 16.18 -17.55 -31.72
N GLU A 73 15.33 -16.75 -31.09
CA GLU A 73 13.88 -16.92 -31.06
C GLU A 73 13.16 -15.73 -31.71
N PRO A 74 12.06 -15.95 -32.46
CA PRO A 74 11.25 -14.84 -32.96
C PRO A 74 10.69 -13.98 -31.82
N VAL A 75 10.90 -12.67 -31.90
CA VAL A 75 10.42 -11.68 -30.94
C VAL A 75 9.62 -10.60 -31.66
N SER A 76 8.54 -10.11 -31.04
CA SER A 76 7.70 -9.08 -31.66
C SER A 76 8.27 -7.68 -31.44
N ASP A 77 8.05 -6.77 -32.40
CA ASP A 77 8.43 -5.36 -32.25
C ASP A 77 7.80 -4.74 -30.99
N LYS A 78 6.56 -5.14 -30.67
CA LYS A 78 5.85 -4.69 -29.47
C LYS A 78 6.59 -5.10 -28.19
N ASP A 79 7.08 -6.33 -28.11
CA ASP A 79 7.81 -6.81 -26.94
C ASP A 79 9.18 -6.13 -26.82
N LEU A 80 9.91 -5.97 -27.93
CA LEU A 80 11.19 -5.27 -27.93
C LEU A 80 11.06 -3.81 -27.50
N ILE A 81 10.08 -3.08 -28.06
CA ILE A 81 9.82 -1.68 -27.69
C ILE A 81 9.36 -1.60 -26.23
N THR A 82 8.46 -2.49 -25.79
CA THR A 82 7.99 -2.52 -24.39
C THR A 82 9.15 -2.77 -23.42
N ASN A 83 10.05 -3.69 -23.75
CA ASN A 83 11.25 -3.97 -22.96
C ASN A 83 12.21 -2.78 -22.93
N ALA A 84 12.40 -2.08 -24.06
CA ALA A 84 13.20 -0.86 -24.12
C ALA A 84 12.62 0.27 -23.25
N LEU A 85 11.29 0.49 -23.31
CA LEU A 85 10.60 1.47 -22.48
C LEU A 85 10.72 1.14 -20.98
N ASN A 86 10.57 -0.14 -20.62
CA ASN A 86 10.76 -0.59 -19.25
C ASN A 86 12.20 -0.41 -18.77
N GLY A 87 13.20 -0.76 -19.58
CA GLY A 87 14.61 -0.54 -19.27
C GLY A 87 14.96 0.94 -19.08
N MET A 88 14.40 1.81 -19.93
CA MET A 88 14.58 3.26 -19.82
C MET A 88 14.05 3.81 -18.47
N LEU A 89 12.89 3.34 -18.03
CA LEU A 89 12.22 3.87 -16.84
C LEU A 89 12.75 3.27 -15.54
N THR A 90 13.02 1.96 -15.52
CA THR A 90 13.61 1.28 -14.35
C THR A 90 15.04 1.74 -14.07
N GLY A 91 15.76 2.20 -15.12
CA GLY A 91 17.06 2.84 -14.95
C GLY A 91 17.02 4.21 -14.25
N LEU A 92 15.85 4.85 -14.13
CA LEU A 92 15.69 6.12 -13.42
C LEU A 92 15.57 5.92 -11.92
N ASP A 93 14.64 5.06 -11.51
CA ASP A 93 14.31 4.74 -10.12
C ASP A 93 13.46 3.45 -10.07
N PRO A 94 13.34 2.77 -8.92
CA PRO A 94 12.62 1.49 -8.81
C PRO A 94 11.09 1.59 -8.91
N HIS A 95 10.52 2.80 -8.99
CA HIS A 95 9.07 3.06 -8.99
C HIS A 95 8.55 3.56 -10.34
N SER A 96 9.43 3.94 -11.26
CA SER A 96 9.12 4.42 -12.59
C SER A 96 9.01 3.25 -13.58
N SER A 97 7.90 3.16 -14.30
CA SER A 97 7.61 2.03 -15.18
C SER A 97 6.63 2.39 -16.30
N TYR A 98 6.76 1.71 -17.45
CA TYR A 98 5.73 1.75 -18.48
C TYR A 98 4.67 0.69 -18.18
N MET A 99 3.42 1.03 -18.45
CA MET A 99 2.27 0.14 -18.31
C MET A 99 1.57 0.05 -19.65
N THR A 100 1.48 -1.18 -20.17
CA THR A 100 0.62 -1.48 -21.32
C THR A 100 -0.83 -1.10 -21.04
N GLU A 101 -1.66 -0.97 -22.07
CA GLU A 101 -3.10 -0.67 -21.92
C GLU A 101 -3.80 -1.61 -20.92
N LYS A 102 -3.48 -2.90 -20.98
CA LYS A 102 -4.01 -3.90 -20.04
C LYS A 102 -3.55 -3.63 -18.61
N GLN A 103 -2.26 -3.42 -18.39
CA GLN A 103 -1.71 -3.16 -17.05
C GLN A 103 -2.27 -1.85 -16.47
N TYR A 104 -2.42 -0.82 -17.30
CA TYR A 104 -3.02 0.44 -16.88
C TYR A 104 -4.50 0.25 -16.51
N ALA A 105 -5.28 -0.46 -17.31
CA ALA A 105 -6.68 -0.76 -16.99
C ALA A 105 -6.82 -1.59 -15.70
N ASP A 106 -6.00 -2.64 -15.55
CA ASP A 106 -5.99 -3.50 -14.35
C ASP A 106 -5.63 -2.68 -13.09
N MET A 107 -4.67 -1.75 -13.19
CA MET A 107 -4.33 -0.82 -12.11
C MET A 107 -5.50 0.10 -11.74
N MET A 108 -6.18 0.70 -12.72
CA MET A 108 -7.30 1.61 -12.46
C MET A 108 -8.47 0.90 -11.76
N VAL A 109 -8.72 -0.36 -12.09
CA VAL A 109 -9.69 -1.22 -11.38
C VAL A 109 -9.24 -1.44 -9.93
N GLN A 110 -7.97 -1.78 -9.71
CA GLN A 110 -7.42 -1.95 -8.36
C GLN A 110 -7.52 -0.68 -7.49
N MET A 111 -7.28 0.52 -8.06
CA MET A 111 -7.37 1.80 -7.34
C MET A 111 -8.78 2.08 -6.79
N LYS A 112 -9.82 1.60 -7.48
CA LYS A 112 -11.21 1.66 -7.03
C LYS A 112 -11.54 0.66 -5.91
N GLY A 113 -10.56 -0.15 -5.49
CA GLY A 113 -10.80 -1.24 -4.53
C GLY A 113 -11.52 -2.44 -5.15
N GLU A 114 -11.60 -2.47 -6.47
CA GLU A 114 -12.26 -3.49 -7.26
C GLU A 114 -11.20 -4.43 -7.85
N PHE A 115 -11.46 -5.73 -7.88
CA PHE A 115 -10.70 -6.62 -8.75
C PHE A 115 -11.60 -7.70 -9.34
N GLY A 116 -11.41 -7.98 -10.63
CA GLY A 116 -12.07 -9.11 -11.28
C GLY A 116 -11.47 -10.43 -10.79
N GLY A 117 -12.26 -11.21 -10.08
CA GLY A 117 -11.79 -12.43 -9.44
C GLY A 117 -12.92 -13.37 -9.01
N LEU A 118 -12.52 -14.36 -8.20
CA LEU A 118 -13.40 -15.46 -7.79
C LEU A 118 -13.82 -15.38 -6.33
N GLY A 119 -13.24 -14.44 -5.56
CA GLY A 119 -13.48 -14.32 -4.11
C GLY A 119 -12.98 -15.52 -3.31
N LEU A 120 -11.76 -15.97 -3.59
CA LEU A 120 -11.11 -17.07 -2.88
C LEU A 120 -9.88 -16.56 -2.12
N GLU A 121 -9.78 -16.91 -0.85
CA GLU A 121 -8.55 -16.80 -0.08
C GLU A 121 -7.74 -18.09 -0.27
N LEU A 122 -6.49 -17.93 -0.72
CA LEU A 122 -5.64 -19.03 -1.14
C LEU A 122 -4.34 -19.02 -0.34
N GLN A 123 -3.82 -20.21 -0.07
CA GLN A 123 -2.52 -20.41 0.57
C GLN A 123 -1.76 -21.48 -0.20
N GLN A 124 -0.43 -21.35 -0.26
CA GLN A 124 0.42 -22.43 -0.73
C GLN A 124 0.72 -23.39 0.42
N GLN A 125 0.45 -24.67 0.21
CA GLN A 125 0.76 -25.74 1.16
C GLN A 125 1.41 -26.90 0.41
N ASP A 126 2.64 -27.26 0.80
CA ASP A 126 3.40 -28.37 0.22
C ASP A 126 3.52 -28.31 -1.32
N GLY A 127 3.59 -27.11 -1.90
CA GLY A 127 3.66 -26.89 -3.35
C GLY A 127 2.30 -26.87 -4.06
N HIS A 128 1.21 -27.12 -3.35
CA HIS A 128 -0.16 -27.07 -3.85
C HIS A 128 -0.86 -25.77 -3.48
N ILE A 129 -1.85 -25.37 -4.29
CA ILE A 129 -2.70 -24.21 -4.01
C ILE A 129 -3.93 -24.69 -3.24
N ARG A 130 -4.00 -24.33 -1.95
CA ARG A 130 -5.10 -24.70 -1.06
C ARG A 130 -6.03 -23.51 -0.84
N VAL A 131 -7.34 -23.77 -0.88
CA VAL A 131 -8.37 -22.80 -0.50
C VAL A 131 -8.42 -22.72 1.02
N VAL A 132 -8.12 -21.54 1.56
CA VAL A 132 -8.30 -21.23 2.99
C VAL A 132 -9.78 -21.03 3.25
N SER A 133 -10.40 -20.11 2.53
CA SER A 133 -11.84 -19.87 2.59
C SER A 133 -12.34 -19.22 1.31
N PRO A 134 -13.55 -19.56 0.83
CA PRO A 134 -14.28 -18.67 -0.06
C PRO A 134 -14.78 -17.45 0.72
N VAL A 135 -14.95 -16.33 0.02
CA VAL A 135 -15.61 -15.13 0.54
C VAL A 135 -17.11 -15.26 0.32
N ASP A 136 -17.92 -15.07 1.35
CA ASP A 136 -19.37 -15.25 1.27
C ASP A 136 -20.02 -14.43 0.16
N GLY A 137 -20.94 -15.06 -0.56
CA GLY A 137 -21.69 -14.44 -1.65
C GLY A 137 -20.89 -14.19 -2.93
N THR A 138 -19.59 -14.51 -2.99
CA THR A 138 -18.76 -14.38 -4.21
C THR A 138 -18.89 -15.60 -5.14
N PRO A 139 -18.37 -15.56 -6.39
CA PRO A 139 -18.44 -16.68 -7.31
C PRO A 139 -17.93 -17.99 -6.71
N GLY A 140 -16.78 -17.96 -6.02
CA GLY A 140 -16.17 -19.14 -5.38
C GLY A 140 -17.08 -19.78 -4.34
N PHE A 141 -17.73 -18.96 -3.51
CA PHE A 141 -18.72 -19.42 -2.55
C PHE A 141 -19.94 -20.06 -3.23
N ARG A 142 -20.53 -19.37 -4.22
CA ARG A 142 -21.72 -19.86 -4.95
C ARG A 142 -21.44 -21.12 -5.79
N ALA A 143 -20.21 -21.30 -6.23
CA ALA A 143 -19.74 -22.51 -6.91
C ALA A 143 -19.53 -23.71 -5.96
N GLY A 144 -19.74 -23.54 -4.65
CA GLY A 144 -19.62 -24.61 -3.67
C GLY A 144 -18.18 -25.03 -3.36
N ILE A 145 -17.22 -24.14 -3.63
CA ILE A 145 -15.81 -24.31 -3.20
C ILE A 145 -15.77 -24.21 -1.68
N LYS A 146 -14.99 -25.08 -1.03
CA LYS A 146 -14.92 -25.20 0.43
C LYS A 146 -13.52 -24.96 0.95
N PRO A 147 -13.38 -24.50 2.21
CA PRO A 147 -12.12 -24.56 2.93
C PRO A 147 -11.48 -25.95 2.83
N GLY A 148 -10.20 -26.00 2.49
CA GLY A 148 -9.44 -27.23 2.34
C GLY A 148 -9.44 -27.84 0.93
N ASP A 149 -10.17 -27.29 -0.04
CA ASP A 149 -10.06 -27.71 -1.43
C ASP A 149 -8.68 -27.34 -2.00
N TYR A 150 -8.11 -28.22 -2.83
CA TYR A 150 -6.88 -27.95 -3.58
C TYR A 150 -7.21 -27.63 -5.04
N ILE A 151 -6.67 -26.52 -5.55
CA ILE A 151 -6.80 -26.15 -6.97
C ILE A 151 -5.65 -26.79 -7.73
N ILE A 152 -5.95 -27.79 -8.56
CA ILE A 152 -4.94 -28.55 -9.32
C ILE A 152 -4.82 -28.09 -10.78
N ALA A 153 -5.85 -27.45 -11.34
CA ALA A 153 -5.79 -26.86 -12.67
C ALA A 153 -6.68 -25.62 -12.83
N VAL A 154 -6.25 -24.71 -13.70
CA VAL A 154 -6.97 -23.50 -14.12
C VAL A 154 -7.08 -23.52 -15.65
N ASP A 155 -8.31 -23.47 -16.17
CA ASP A 155 -8.63 -23.56 -17.61
C ASP A 155 -7.92 -24.75 -18.28
N GLY A 156 -7.93 -25.90 -17.62
CA GLY A 156 -7.31 -27.15 -18.10
C GLY A 156 -5.78 -27.21 -17.94
N HIS A 157 -5.13 -26.14 -17.51
CA HIS A 157 -3.68 -26.10 -17.29
C HIS A 157 -3.36 -26.43 -15.83
N PRO A 158 -2.52 -27.45 -15.56
CA PRO A 158 -2.08 -27.75 -14.21
C PRO A 158 -1.44 -26.54 -13.51
N VAL A 159 -1.72 -26.37 -12.22
CA VAL A 159 -1.14 -25.31 -11.38
C VAL A 159 -0.38 -25.84 -10.16
N ASP A 160 -0.26 -27.16 -10.03
CA ASP A 160 0.61 -27.76 -9.02
C ASP A 160 2.08 -27.36 -9.25
N GLY A 161 2.78 -27.00 -8.16
CA GLY A 161 4.14 -26.48 -8.22
C GLY A 161 4.26 -25.05 -8.76
N THR A 162 3.17 -24.44 -9.23
CA THR A 162 3.17 -23.03 -9.63
C THR A 162 3.23 -22.15 -8.37
N PRO A 163 4.07 -21.09 -8.33
CA PRO A 163 4.04 -20.13 -7.23
C PRO A 163 2.64 -19.51 -7.06
N LEU A 164 2.22 -19.28 -5.81
CA LEU A 164 0.89 -18.75 -5.50
C LEU A 164 0.51 -17.51 -6.33
N ASP A 165 1.44 -16.56 -6.49
CA ASP A 165 1.20 -15.32 -7.24
C ASP A 165 0.89 -15.54 -8.72
N GLU A 166 1.54 -16.51 -9.36
CA GLU A 166 1.26 -16.85 -10.75
C GLU A 166 -0.09 -17.55 -10.90
N ALA A 167 -0.42 -18.44 -9.96
CA ALA A 167 -1.73 -19.07 -9.91
C ALA A 167 -2.85 -18.02 -9.73
N VAL A 168 -2.65 -17.05 -8.82
CA VAL A 168 -3.58 -15.92 -8.60
C VAL A 168 -3.71 -15.07 -9.86
N LYS A 169 -2.61 -14.77 -10.57
CA LYS A 169 -2.65 -14.02 -11.85
C LYS A 169 -3.51 -14.73 -12.91
N LYS A 170 -3.43 -16.05 -13.01
CA LYS A 170 -4.27 -16.86 -13.92
C LYS A 170 -5.75 -16.85 -13.52
N MET A 171 -6.03 -16.85 -12.21
CA MET A 171 -7.40 -16.84 -11.70
C MET A 171 -8.08 -15.47 -11.80
N ARG A 172 -7.30 -14.38 -11.72
CA ARG A 172 -7.77 -13.02 -11.99
C ARG A 172 -8.09 -12.82 -13.47
N GLY A 173 -8.90 -11.81 -13.77
CA GLY A 173 -9.27 -11.48 -15.15
C GLY A 173 -10.40 -10.47 -15.20
N LYS A 174 -10.78 -10.06 -16.40
CA LYS A 174 -11.86 -9.09 -16.59
C LYS A 174 -13.17 -9.65 -15.98
N PRO A 175 -13.96 -8.83 -15.26
CA PRO A 175 -15.32 -9.20 -14.86
C PRO A 175 -16.14 -9.73 -16.04
N ASP A 176 -17.12 -10.59 -15.74
CA ASP A 176 -18.02 -11.25 -16.69
C ASP A 176 -17.35 -12.28 -17.62
N THR A 177 -16.05 -12.52 -17.49
CA THR A 177 -15.36 -13.62 -18.18
C THR A 177 -15.45 -14.92 -17.39
N LYS A 178 -15.51 -16.05 -18.10
CA LYS A 178 -15.54 -17.37 -17.47
C LYS A 178 -14.14 -17.89 -17.17
N ILE A 179 -14.04 -18.75 -16.15
CA ILE A 179 -12.87 -19.55 -15.82
C ILE A 179 -13.32 -20.92 -15.34
N THR A 180 -12.53 -21.94 -15.61
CA THR A 180 -12.76 -23.29 -15.10
C THR A 180 -11.68 -23.67 -14.11
N LEU A 181 -12.07 -24.03 -12.89
CA LEU A 181 -11.15 -24.59 -11.88
C LEU A 181 -11.38 -26.10 -11.77
N THR A 182 -10.29 -26.84 -11.65
CA THR A 182 -10.31 -28.26 -11.27
C THR A 182 -9.80 -28.38 -9.84
N LEU A 183 -10.63 -28.96 -8.97
CA LEU A 183 -10.41 -29.04 -7.54
C LEU A 183 -10.27 -30.49 -7.08
N VAL A 184 -9.44 -30.72 -6.06
CA VAL A 184 -9.40 -31.96 -5.28
C VAL A 184 -9.86 -31.67 -3.87
N ARG A 185 -10.84 -32.44 -3.39
CA ARG A 185 -11.39 -32.32 -2.04
C ARG A 185 -11.10 -33.59 -1.26
N GLU A 186 -10.63 -33.45 -0.03
CA GLU A 186 -10.40 -34.60 0.85
C GLU A 186 -11.64 -35.49 0.93
N LYS A 187 -11.42 -36.80 0.91
CA LYS A 187 -12.48 -37.84 0.94
C LYS A 187 -13.43 -37.81 -0.26
N THR A 188 -13.09 -37.08 -1.32
CA THR A 188 -13.78 -37.12 -2.62
C THR A 188 -12.84 -37.73 -3.68
N PRO A 189 -13.10 -38.96 -4.17
CA PRO A 189 -12.15 -39.68 -5.02
C PRO A 189 -12.04 -39.15 -6.47
N LYS A 190 -12.93 -38.25 -6.90
CA LYS A 190 -12.89 -37.67 -8.25
C LYS A 190 -12.66 -36.15 -8.18
N PRO A 191 -11.89 -35.56 -9.10
CA PRO A 191 -11.77 -34.11 -9.21
C PRO A 191 -13.12 -33.44 -9.45
N ILE A 192 -13.31 -32.28 -8.83
CA ILE A 192 -14.50 -31.44 -8.98
C ILE A 192 -14.16 -30.33 -9.97
N ILE A 193 -14.90 -30.26 -11.08
CA ILE A 193 -14.71 -29.21 -12.09
C ILE A 193 -15.81 -28.18 -11.91
N VAL A 194 -15.43 -26.92 -11.70
CA VAL A 194 -16.36 -25.80 -11.55
C VAL A 194 -16.04 -24.71 -12.55
N THR A 195 -17.05 -24.24 -13.27
CA THR A 195 -16.94 -23.05 -14.12
C THR A 195 -17.55 -21.87 -13.39
N LEU A 196 -16.76 -20.82 -13.19
CA LEU A 196 -17.15 -19.60 -12.52
C LEU A 196 -17.14 -18.43 -13.50
N THR A 197 -18.00 -17.45 -13.25
CA THR A 197 -17.90 -16.14 -13.88
C THR A 197 -17.14 -15.23 -12.93
N ARG A 198 -16.10 -14.55 -13.43
CA ARG A 198 -15.35 -13.55 -12.65
C ARG A 198 -16.26 -12.38 -12.32
N GLU A 199 -16.25 -11.95 -11.07
CA GLU A 199 -17.00 -10.78 -10.60
C GLU A 199 -16.04 -9.75 -10.04
N ILE A 200 -16.53 -8.51 -9.93
CA ILE A 200 -15.85 -7.47 -9.17
C ILE A 200 -15.94 -7.84 -7.69
N ILE A 201 -14.80 -8.25 -7.12
CA ILE A 201 -14.66 -8.50 -5.69
C ILE A 201 -14.24 -7.19 -5.02
N HIS A 202 -14.96 -6.84 -3.96
CA HIS A 202 -14.64 -5.68 -3.14
C HIS A 202 -13.63 -6.10 -2.07
N ILE A 203 -12.49 -5.43 -2.02
CA ILE A 203 -11.50 -5.66 -0.97
C ILE A 203 -11.99 -4.97 0.30
N GLU A 204 -12.19 -5.74 1.36
CA GLU A 204 -12.35 -5.16 2.70
C GLU A 204 -11.00 -4.62 3.17
N VAL A 205 -10.75 -3.34 2.90
CA VAL A 205 -9.50 -2.64 3.28
C VAL A 205 -9.46 -2.20 4.73
N ILE A 206 -10.63 -2.15 5.39
CA ILE A 206 -10.77 -1.78 6.79
C ILE A 206 -11.24 -2.99 7.59
N LYS A 207 -10.43 -3.42 8.58
CA LYS A 207 -10.86 -4.37 9.60
C LYS A 207 -10.96 -3.65 10.94
N SER A 208 -11.93 -4.01 11.77
CA SER A 208 -12.10 -3.38 13.07
C SER A 208 -12.45 -4.38 14.16
N ALA A 209 -12.07 -4.05 15.40
CA ALA A 209 -12.38 -4.83 16.58
C ALA A 209 -12.48 -3.90 17.81
N LEU A 210 -13.32 -4.27 18.78
CA LEU A 210 -13.42 -3.56 20.05
C LEU A 210 -12.73 -4.36 21.15
N TYR A 211 -11.73 -3.76 21.79
CA TYR A 211 -11.05 -4.30 22.97
C TYR A 211 -11.47 -3.51 24.20
N ASP A 212 -12.49 -4.01 24.91
CA ASP A 212 -13.12 -3.29 26.04
C ASP A 212 -13.69 -1.94 25.58
N ARG A 213 -13.04 -0.81 25.87
CA ARG A 213 -13.40 0.52 25.36
C ARG A 213 -12.42 1.10 24.34
N ILE A 214 -11.47 0.30 23.89
CA ILE A 214 -10.47 0.72 22.91
C ILE A 214 -10.86 0.21 21.53
N GLY A 215 -11.07 1.13 20.59
CA GLY A 215 -11.28 0.78 19.21
C GLY A 215 -9.97 0.34 18.56
N TYR A 216 -9.99 -0.72 17.78
CA TYR A 216 -8.91 -1.11 16.89
C TYR A 216 -9.41 -1.02 15.45
N ILE A 217 -8.67 -0.32 14.60
CA ILE A 217 -8.95 -0.21 13.17
C ILE A 217 -7.65 -0.49 12.43
N ARG A 218 -7.69 -1.47 11.52
CA ARG A 218 -6.60 -1.80 10.61
C ARG A 218 -6.92 -1.30 9.22
N ILE A 219 -6.00 -0.55 8.63
CA ILE A 219 -6.01 -0.20 7.21
C ILE A 219 -5.03 -1.12 6.52
N ALA A 220 -5.52 -1.91 5.56
CA ALA A 220 -4.69 -2.86 4.82
C ALA A 220 -4.10 -2.25 3.54
N GLN A 221 -4.77 -1.25 2.98
CA GLN A 221 -4.34 -0.50 1.80
C GLN A 221 -5.15 0.80 1.65
N PHE A 222 -4.58 1.83 1.05
CA PHE A 222 -5.26 3.08 0.73
C PHE A 222 -5.87 3.08 -0.69
N ASN A 223 -7.16 2.83 -0.80
CA ASN A 223 -7.98 2.94 -2.02
C ASN A 223 -9.13 3.95 -1.85
N GLU A 224 -9.93 4.17 -2.90
CA GLU A 224 -11.02 5.17 -2.90
C GLU A 224 -12.07 5.00 -1.77
N GLU A 225 -12.19 3.83 -1.14
CA GLU A 225 -13.16 3.55 -0.06
C GLU A 225 -12.57 3.68 1.37
N THR A 226 -11.30 4.08 1.50
CA THR A 226 -10.55 3.97 2.77
C THR A 226 -11.09 4.91 3.86
N GLU A 227 -11.22 6.21 3.58
CA GLU A 227 -11.74 7.18 4.57
C GLU A 227 -13.17 6.83 5.01
N LYS A 228 -14.03 6.53 4.04
CA LYS A 228 -15.43 6.17 4.30
C LYS A 228 -15.52 4.88 5.13
N GLY A 229 -14.67 3.90 4.83
CA GLY A 229 -14.55 2.66 5.60
C GLY A 229 -14.08 2.92 7.04
N LEU A 230 -13.08 3.80 7.21
CA LEU A 230 -12.57 4.23 8.52
C LEU A 230 -13.70 4.89 9.34
N MET A 231 -14.42 5.83 8.77
CA MET A 231 -15.53 6.53 9.44
C MET A 231 -16.65 5.57 9.85
N LYS A 232 -17.01 4.63 8.95
CA LYS A 232 -18.00 3.58 9.25
C LYS A 232 -17.53 2.70 10.41
N ALA A 233 -16.30 2.20 10.36
CA ALA A 233 -15.72 1.35 11.40
C ALA A 233 -15.65 2.07 12.75
N TYR A 234 -15.19 3.32 12.77
CA TYR A 234 -15.12 4.13 13.99
C TYR A 234 -16.50 4.33 14.63
N ASN A 235 -17.52 4.68 13.83
CA ASN A 235 -18.88 4.87 14.32
C ASN A 235 -19.48 3.56 14.88
N GLN A 236 -19.24 2.43 14.21
CA GLN A 236 -19.66 1.11 14.70
C GLN A 236 -18.99 0.75 16.04
N LEU A 237 -17.68 0.96 16.16
CA LEU A 237 -16.95 0.73 17.42
C LEU A 237 -17.47 1.62 18.55
N LYS A 238 -17.75 2.89 18.25
CA LYS A 238 -18.33 3.84 19.21
C LYS A 238 -19.70 3.37 19.69
N GLN A 239 -20.56 2.86 18.82
CA GLN A 239 -21.86 2.30 19.19
C GLN A 239 -21.70 1.04 20.05
N GLN A 240 -20.82 0.11 19.64
CA GLN A 240 -20.54 -1.12 20.40
C GLN A 240 -19.99 -0.85 21.81
N ALA A 241 -19.24 0.25 21.99
CA ALA A 241 -18.72 0.70 23.28
C ALA A 241 -19.74 1.49 24.13
N GLY A 242 -21.04 1.48 23.78
CA GLY A 242 -22.07 2.21 24.52
C GLY A 242 -22.01 3.73 24.30
N GLY A 243 -21.50 4.17 23.15
CA GLY A 243 -21.44 5.57 22.73
C GLY A 243 -20.13 6.29 23.03
N LYS A 244 -19.21 5.69 23.80
CA LYS A 244 -17.94 6.32 24.17
C LYS A 244 -16.75 5.36 24.17
N LEU A 245 -15.83 5.58 23.24
CA LEU A 245 -14.49 4.97 23.26
C LEU A 245 -13.59 5.67 24.27
N ALA A 246 -12.59 4.95 24.76
CA ALA A 246 -11.53 5.47 25.62
C ALA A 246 -10.23 5.74 24.86
N GLY A 247 -10.09 5.20 23.65
CA GLY A 247 -8.91 5.40 22.79
C GLY A 247 -9.01 4.60 21.50
N LEU A 248 -8.07 4.82 20.60
CA LEU A 248 -8.00 4.17 19.29
C LEU A 248 -6.59 3.61 19.04
N VAL A 249 -6.54 2.37 18.56
CA VAL A 249 -5.35 1.81 17.90
C VAL A 249 -5.60 1.80 16.40
N LEU A 250 -4.77 2.53 15.65
CA LEU A 250 -4.75 2.53 14.20
C LEU A 250 -3.59 1.65 13.72
N ASP A 251 -3.89 0.55 13.05
CA ASP A 251 -2.88 -0.42 12.59
C ASP A 251 -2.60 -0.26 11.10
N LEU A 252 -1.38 0.19 10.78
CA LEU A 252 -0.86 0.40 9.43
C LEU A 252 0.26 -0.60 9.09
N ARG A 253 0.41 -1.68 9.88
CA ARG A 253 1.43 -2.71 9.65
C ARG A 253 1.12 -3.50 8.38
N ASN A 254 2.15 -3.72 7.58
CA ASN A 254 2.07 -4.39 6.28
C ASN A 254 1.13 -3.70 5.27
N ASP A 255 0.90 -2.39 5.43
CA ASP A 255 0.18 -1.57 4.45
C ASP A 255 1.19 -0.88 3.51
N PRO A 256 1.29 -1.30 2.23
CA PRO A 256 2.23 -0.73 1.26
C PRO A 256 1.85 0.70 0.82
N GLY A 257 0.74 1.25 1.32
CA GLY A 257 0.23 2.56 1.02
C GLY A 257 -0.88 2.51 -0.03
N GLY A 258 -0.87 3.48 -0.95
CA GLY A 258 -1.90 3.60 -1.98
C GLY A 258 -2.11 5.05 -2.38
N LEU A 259 -3.38 5.46 -2.50
CA LEU A 259 -3.73 6.78 -2.99
C LEU A 259 -3.34 7.90 -2.01
N LEU A 260 -2.68 8.95 -2.54
CA LEU A 260 -2.24 10.10 -1.75
C LEU A 260 -3.41 10.86 -1.10
N ASN A 261 -4.49 11.09 -1.85
CA ASN A 261 -5.67 11.78 -1.34
C ASN A 261 -6.28 11.03 -0.15
N GLN A 262 -6.34 9.71 -0.19
CA GLN A 262 -6.86 8.91 0.93
C GLN A 262 -5.99 8.99 2.17
N ALA A 263 -4.67 9.12 2.02
CA ALA A 263 -3.77 9.39 3.14
C ALA A 263 -4.04 10.76 3.78
N ILE A 264 -4.32 11.77 2.95
CA ILE A 264 -4.67 13.13 3.37
C ILE A 264 -6.02 13.13 4.09
N ASP A 265 -7.03 12.45 3.53
CA ASP A 265 -8.38 12.41 4.09
C ASP A 265 -8.39 11.67 5.44
N VAL A 266 -7.72 10.51 5.53
CA VAL A 266 -7.56 9.76 6.79
C VAL A 266 -6.82 10.58 7.84
N SER A 267 -5.76 11.31 7.46
CA SER A 267 -5.02 12.18 8.38
C SER A 267 -5.88 13.36 8.85
N SER A 268 -6.69 13.94 7.96
CA SER A 268 -7.64 15.02 8.26
C SER A 268 -8.75 14.57 9.22
N SER A 269 -9.07 13.27 9.28
CA SER A 269 -10.02 12.75 10.28
C SER A 269 -9.53 12.87 11.73
N PHE A 270 -8.22 13.05 11.95
CA PHE A 270 -7.62 13.08 13.29
C PHE A 270 -6.92 14.40 13.63
N ILE A 271 -6.54 15.18 12.62
CA ILE A 271 -5.81 16.44 12.76
C ILE A 271 -6.78 17.59 12.45
N ARG A 272 -6.96 18.52 13.39
CA ARG A 272 -7.90 19.65 13.23
C ARG A 272 -7.39 20.72 12.25
N SER A 273 -6.09 21.00 12.26
CA SER A 273 -5.48 22.04 11.42
C SER A 273 -3.97 21.83 11.29
N GLY A 274 -3.40 22.44 10.24
CA GLY A 274 -1.96 22.42 9.95
C GLY A 274 -1.59 21.40 8.87
N GLU A 275 -0.32 21.41 8.46
CA GLU A 275 0.16 20.63 7.32
C GLU A 275 0.00 19.12 7.57
N ILE A 276 -0.49 18.37 6.60
CA ILE A 276 -0.47 16.90 6.62
C ILE A 276 0.75 16.39 5.87
N VAL A 277 0.96 16.92 4.66
CA VAL A 277 2.03 16.53 3.76
C VAL A 277 2.31 17.64 2.78
N SER A 278 3.57 17.78 2.37
CA SER A 278 3.96 18.59 1.22
C SER A 278 4.77 17.77 0.23
N THR A 279 4.70 18.15 -1.04
CA THR A 279 5.50 17.59 -2.13
C THR A 279 6.43 18.64 -2.69
N ARG A 280 7.64 18.23 -3.05
CA ARG A 280 8.62 19.05 -3.78
C ARG A 280 8.91 18.37 -5.10
N ALA A 281 8.46 19.01 -6.17
CA ALA A 281 8.63 18.56 -7.55
C ALA A 281 9.89 19.18 -8.19
N ARG A 282 10.24 18.71 -9.40
CA ARG A 282 11.34 19.31 -10.18
C ARG A 282 11.10 20.79 -10.47
N HIS A 283 9.86 21.16 -10.80
CA HIS A 283 9.48 22.55 -10.99
C HIS A 283 8.72 23.04 -9.76
N PRO A 284 9.09 24.21 -9.19
CA PRO A 284 8.46 24.72 -7.97
C PRO A 284 6.94 24.86 -8.08
N LYS A 285 6.42 25.24 -9.26
CA LYS A 285 4.98 25.36 -9.53
C LYS A 285 4.19 24.06 -9.40
N ASP A 286 4.86 22.91 -9.51
CA ASP A 286 4.25 21.58 -9.40
C ASP A 286 4.38 21.02 -7.97
N SER A 287 4.99 21.77 -7.05
CA SER A 287 5.07 21.43 -5.64
C SER A 287 3.76 21.81 -4.96
N GLN A 288 3.25 20.93 -4.09
CA GLN A 288 1.96 21.10 -3.43
C GLN A 288 2.09 20.93 -1.93
N ARG A 289 1.18 21.55 -1.19
CA ARG A 289 1.03 21.39 0.26
C ARG A 289 -0.44 21.12 0.54
N TRP A 290 -0.69 20.13 1.37
CA TRP A 290 -2.02 19.81 1.85
C TRP A 290 -2.07 20.00 3.36
N ASP A 291 -2.99 20.84 3.79
CA ASP A 291 -3.28 21.07 5.19
C ASP A 291 -4.55 20.30 5.59
N ALA A 292 -4.66 19.96 6.87
CA ALA A 292 -5.87 19.36 7.41
C ALA A 292 -7.03 20.35 7.37
N HIS A 293 -8.18 19.88 6.91
CA HIS A 293 -9.42 20.64 6.83
C HIS A 293 -10.53 19.85 7.53
N GLY A 294 -10.73 20.04 8.84
CA GLY A 294 -11.80 19.30 9.51
C GLY A 294 -11.80 19.30 11.04
N THR A 295 -12.42 18.24 11.57
CA THR A 295 -12.55 17.94 13.00
C THR A 295 -11.80 16.66 13.34
N ASP A 296 -11.32 16.55 14.58
CA ASP A 296 -10.82 15.29 15.10
C ASP A 296 -12.01 14.40 15.50
N ILE A 297 -12.27 13.33 14.74
CA ILE A 297 -13.40 12.41 14.95
C ILE A 297 -13.35 11.71 16.31
N THR A 298 -12.16 11.68 16.91
CA THR A 298 -11.92 11.08 18.22
C THR A 298 -12.03 12.10 19.35
N ASP A 299 -12.27 13.38 19.04
CA ASP A 299 -12.42 14.47 20.01
C ASP A 299 -11.30 14.50 21.08
N GLY A 300 -10.06 14.30 20.64
CA GLY A 300 -8.89 14.30 21.51
C GLY A 300 -8.62 13.00 22.27
N LEU A 301 -9.36 11.90 22.01
CA LEU A 301 -9.04 10.61 22.60
C LEU A 301 -7.61 10.16 22.24
N PRO A 302 -6.92 9.42 23.12
CA PRO A 302 -5.61 8.85 22.83
C PRO A 302 -5.60 7.99 21.57
N ILE A 303 -4.59 8.18 20.73
CA ILE A 303 -4.35 7.37 19.52
C ILE A 303 -2.97 6.74 19.61
N VAL A 304 -2.90 5.44 19.34
CA VAL A 304 -1.66 4.71 19.06
C VAL A 304 -1.68 4.25 17.62
N VAL A 305 -0.58 4.44 16.89
CA VAL A 305 -0.42 3.95 15.52
C VAL A 305 0.58 2.79 15.52
N LEU A 306 0.21 1.64 14.95
CA LEU A 306 1.12 0.52 14.76
C LEU A 306 1.75 0.58 13.37
N ILE A 307 3.08 0.49 13.30
CA ILE A 307 3.85 0.47 12.04
C ILE A 307 4.92 -0.63 12.04
N ASN A 308 5.30 -1.08 10.85
CA ASN A 308 6.44 -1.97 10.66
C ASN A 308 7.13 -1.72 9.31
N GLY A 309 8.14 -2.53 8.96
CA GLY A 309 8.88 -2.41 7.70
C GLY A 309 8.02 -2.56 6.43
N GLY A 310 6.82 -3.13 6.53
CA GLY A 310 5.85 -3.19 5.43
C GLY A 310 4.94 -1.96 5.31
N SER A 311 4.96 -1.04 6.29
CA SER A 311 4.28 0.24 6.21
C SER A 311 5.02 1.15 5.23
N ALA A 312 4.40 1.54 4.11
CA ALA A 312 5.04 2.36 3.09
C ALA A 312 4.13 3.48 2.57
N SER A 313 4.74 4.52 2.00
CA SER A 313 4.04 5.54 1.22
C SER A 313 2.90 6.25 1.97
N ALA A 314 1.63 6.10 1.54
CA ALA A 314 0.45 6.65 2.21
C ALA A 314 0.40 6.33 3.71
N SER A 315 0.77 5.11 4.12
CA SER A 315 0.89 4.70 5.52
C SER A 315 1.92 5.56 6.27
N GLU A 316 3.03 5.89 5.63
CA GLU A 316 4.08 6.75 6.19
C GLU A 316 3.68 8.22 6.23
N ILE A 317 2.82 8.67 5.30
CA ILE A 317 2.20 10.00 5.34
C ILE A 317 1.31 10.12 6.57
N VAL A 318 0.39 9.17 6.78
CA VAL A 318 -0.51 9.17 7.96
C VAL A 318 0.30 9.07 9.26
N SER A 319 1.25 8.14 9.32
CA SER A 319 2.11 7.95 10.48
C SER A 319 2.94 9.20 10.80
N GLY A 320 3.58 9.79 9.77
CA GLY A 320 4.40 10.98 9.91
C GLY A 320 3.59 12.21 10.29
N ALA A 321 2.41 12.41 9.69
CA ALA A 321 1.53 13.52 10.03
C ALA A 321 1.05 13.43 11.48
N LEU A 322 0.55 12.27 11.91
CA LEU A 322 0.09 12.07 13.29
C LEU A 322 1.23 12.17 14.31
N GLN A 323 2.43 11.72 13.97
CA GLN A 323 3.61 11.84 14.81
C GLN A 323 4.06 13.31 14.96
N ASP A 324 4.22 14.03 13.84
CA ASP A 324 4.73 15.41 13.84
C ASP A 324 3.76 16.39 14.52
N HIS A 325 2.45 16.14 14.39
CA HIS A 325 1.40 16.87 15.14
C HIS A 325 1.29 16.46 16.61
N ARG A 326 2.08 15.49 17.07
CA ARG A 326 1.98 14.87 18.40
C ARG A 326 0.58 14.31 18.70
N ARG A 327 -0.19 13.98 17.66
CA ARG A 327 -1.57 13.51 17.78
C ARG A 327 -1.63 12.04 18.17
N ALA A 328 -0.67 11.23 17.75
CA ALA A 328 -0.59 9.82 18.10
C ALA A 328 0.80 9.44 18.61
N VAL A 329 0.89 8.33 19.34
CA VAL A 329 2.16 7.67 19.67
C VAL A 329 2.37 6.49 18.72
N LEU A 330 3.51 6.44 18.05
CA LEU A 330 3.83 5.35 17.13
C LEU A 330 4.52 4.20 17.85
N VAL A 331 4.05 2.98 17.63
CA VAL A 331 4.57 1.75 18.24
C VAL A 331 4.91 0.75 17.14
N GLY A 332 6.05 0.07 17.25
CA GLY A 332 6.41 -1.03 16.34
C GLY A 332 7.83 -0.94 15.83
N THR A 333 8.04 -1.17 14.52
CA THR A 333 9.36 -1.07 13.89
C THR A 333 9.39 0.01 12.82
N LYS A 334 10.60 0.37 12.39
CA LYS A 334 10.83 1.38 11.36
C LYS A 334 10.09 1.02 10.06
N SER A 335 9.46 2.01 9.43
CA SER A 335 8.72 1.82 8.17
C SER A 335 9.63 1.67 6.94
N PHE A 336 9.04 1.41 5.77
CA PHE A 336 9.76 1.07 4.55
C PHE A 336 10.69 2.18 4.03
N GLY A 337 10.23 3.44 4.02
CA GLY A 337 10.99 4.61 3.60
C GLY A 337 10.74 5.13 2.19
N LYS A 338 9.58 4.88 1.60
CA LYS A 338 9.27 5.36 0.25
C LYS A 338 8.75 6.79 0.31
N GLY A 339 9.61 7.78 0.09
CA GLY A 339 9.30 9.22 0.13
C GLY A 339 9.06 9.86 -1.25
N SER A 340 8.77 9.07 -2.27
CA SER A 340 8.55 9.53 -3.65
C SER A 340 7.06 9.49 -4.03
N VAL A 341 6.66 10.38 -4.95
CA VAL A 341 5.33 10.44 -5.53
C VAL A 341 5.42 10.10 -7.01
N GLN A 342 4.57 9.18 -7.45
CA GLN A 342 4.44 8.85 -8.86
C GLN A 342 3.18 9.48 -9.46
N SER A 343 3.35 10.09 -10.63
CA SER A 343 2.25 10.54 -11.47
C SER A 343 1.96 9.48 -12.53
N ILE A 344 0.68 9.21 -12.76
CA ILE A 344 0.23 8.39 -13.88
C ILE A 344 -0.08 9.30 -15.06
N MET A 345 0.62 9.07 -16.17
CA MET A 345 0.50 9.84 -17.40
C MET A 345 -0.04 8.91 -18.50
N PRO A 346 -1.35 8.97 -18.83
CA PRO A 346 -1.91 8.17 -19.90
C PRO A 346 -1.26 8.53 -21.24
N ILE A 347 -0.95 7.51 -22.04
CA ILE A 347 -0.52 7.65 -23.42
C ILE A 347 -1.67 7.12 -24.29
N PRO A 348 -2.42 8.00 -24.99
CA PRO A 348 -3.54 7.57 -25.80
C PRO A 348 -3.19 6.42 -26.75
N GLY A 349 -3.98 5.34 -26.69
CA GLY A 349 -3.78 4.11 -27.47
C GLY A 349 -2.58 3.26 -27.08
N ASN A 350 -1.84 3.59 -26.01
CA ASN A 350 -0.59 2.93 -25.64
C ASN A 350 -0.42 2.77 -24.12
N GLY A 351 -1.49 2.78 -23.33
CA GLY A 351 -1.42 2.58 -21.88
C GLY A 351 -1.02 3.83 -21.11
N ALA A 352 -0.03 3.73 -20.22
CA ALA A 352 0.39 4.85 -19.37
C ALA A 352 1.84 4.71 -18.88
N ILE A 353 2.45 5.85 -18.52
CA ILE A 353 3.70 5.88 -17.76
C ILE A 353 3.37 6.18 -16.30
N ARG A 354 3.96 5.40 -15.39
CA ARG A 354 4.08 5.76 -13.98
C ARG A 354 5.47 6.36 -13.80
N LEU A 355 5.55 7.64 -13.44
CA LEU A 355 6.82 8.36 -13.35
C LEU A 355 6.95 9.05 -12.00
N THR A 356 8.12 8.94 -11.37
CA THR A 356 8.39 9.73 -10.16
C THR A 356 8.57 11.20 -10.51
N THR A 357 7.67 12.05 -10.00
CA THR A 357 7.62 13.49 -10.33
C THR A 357 7.92 14.39 -9.14
N ALA A 358 7.76 13.87 -7.92
CA ALA A 358 8.01 14.62 -6.70
C ALA A 358 8.50 13.73 -5.55
N ARG A 359 8.99 14.38 -4.50
CA ARG A 359 9.24 13.77 -3.18
C ARG A 359 8.27 14.38 -2.19
N TYR A 360 7.78 13.62 -1.23
CA TYR A 360 6.95 14.16 -0.16
C TYR A 360 7.70 14.27 1.17
N TYR A 361 7.17 15.16 2.01
CA TYR A 361 7.76 15.61 3.27
C TYR A 361 6.69 15.61 4.35
N THR A 362 7.08 15.21 5.57
CA THR A 362 6.21 15.28 6.75
C THR A 362 6.04 16.74 7.19
N PRO A 363 5.08 17.05 8.07
CA PRO A 363 4.83 18.43 8.54
C PRO A 363 6.04 19.11 9.17
N SER A 364 6.97 18.36 9.76
CA SER A 364 8.25 18.88 10.29
C SER A 364 9.28 19.21 9.19
N GLY A 365 8.92 19.08 7.91
CA GLY A 365 9.81 19.29 6.76
C GLY A 365 10.80 18.14 6.51
N ARG A 366 10.61 16.98 7.14
CA ARG A 366 11.49 15.80 6.99
C ARG A 366 11.09 15.02 5.75
N SER A 367 12.07 14.73 4.88
CA SER A 367 11.87 13.73 3.83
C SER A 367 12.07 12.34 4.40
N ILE A 368 11.19 11.42 4.04
CA ILE A 368 11.27 10.02 4.47
C ILE A 368 11.96 9.12 3.44
N GLN A 369 12.33 9.64 2.27
CA GLN A 369 12.92 8.87 1.17
C GLN A 369 14.22 8.19 1.62
N GLY A 370 14.25 6.85 1.55
CA GLY A 370 15.38 6.03 2.03
C GLY A 370 15.57 6.05 3.55
N LEU A 371 14.66 6.67 4.30
CA LEU A 371 14.76 6.87 5.74
C LEU A 371 13.61 6.27 6.52
N GLY A 372 12.38 6.33 6.02
CA GLY A 372 11.19 5.90 6.75
C GLY A 372 10.85 6.72 7.99
N ILE A 373 9.74 6.34 8.61
CA ILE A 373 9.25 6.80 9.89
C ILE A 373 9.80 5.88 10.98
N THR A 374 10.45 6.46 11.98
CA THR A 374 10.88 5.75 13.17
C THR A 374 9.77 5.81 14.22
N PRO A 375 9.36 4.67 14.81
CA PRO A 375 8.33 4.66 15.85
C PRO A 375 8.83 5.37 17.11
N ASP A 376 7.89 5.91 17.89
CA ASP A 376 8.20 6.54 19.17
C ASP A 376 8.59 5.49 20.23
N ILE A 377 7.96 4.32 20.17
CA ILE A 377 8.23 3.16 21.03
C ILE A 377 8.57 1.97 20.14
N ALA A 378 9.85 1.59 20.12
CA ALA A 378 10.32 0.46 19.33
C ALA A 378 9.88 -0.87 19.95
N VAL A 379 9.12 -1.67 19.20
CA VAL A 379 8.59 -2.99 19.59
C VAL A 379 8.71 -3.93 18.40
N LYS A 380 9.51 -4.99 18.52
CA LYS A 380 9.65 -6.03 17.49
C LYS A 380 8.43 -6.95 17.47
N GLU A 381 8.11 -7.51 16.30
CA GLU A 381 7.01 -8.47 16.15
C GLU A 381 7.38 -9.84 16.74
N THR A 382 8.59 -10.32 16.47
CA THR A 382 9.13 -11.58 17.01
C THR A 382 10.56 -11.38 17.55
N ARG A 383 11.07 -12.32 18.36
CA ARG A 383 12.49 -12.28 18.80
C ARG A 383 13.47 -12.58 17.68
N GLU A 384 13.09 -13.52 16.80
CA GLU A 384 13.86 -13.89 15.62
C GLU A 384 13.57 -13.00 14.41
N ASP A 385 12.89 -11.85 14.59
CA ASP A 385 12.57 -10.93 13.51
C ASP A 385 13.87 -10.52 12.80
N PRO A 386 14.12 -10.99 11.56
CA PRO A 386 15.29 -10.54 10.79
C PRO A 386 15.18 -9.06 10.41
N GLY A 387 14.13 -8.37 10.86
CA GLY A 387 13.55 -7.23 10.18
C GLY A 387 12.94 -7.70 8.88
N PHE A 388 11.87 -7.06 8.44
CA PHE A 388 11.66 -6.96 7.01
C PHE A 388 12.98 -6.39 6.43
N SER A 389 13.79 -7.22 5.75
CA SER A 389 15.20 -6.89 5.48
C SER A 389 15.39 -6.01 4.25
N LEU A 390 14.29 -5.65 3.60
CA LEU A 390 14.28 -4.81 2.41
C LEU A 390 13.55 -3.50 2.74
N HIS A 391 14.30 -2.41 2.79
CA HIS A 391 13.79 -1.05 2.85
C HIS A 391 13.97 -0.34 1.51
N GLU A 392 13.35 0.82 1.35
CA GLU A 392 13.58 1.70 0.19
C GLU A 392 15.08 1.94 -0.03
N ALA A 393 15.84 2.09 1.06
CA ALA A 393 17.30 2.28 1.09
C ALA A 393 18.10 1.20 0.34
N ASP A 394 17.54 -0.01 0.25
CA ASP A 394 18.20 -1.20 -0.27
C ASP A 394 17.86 -1.46 -1.74
N LEU A 395 16.97 -0.65 -2.34
CA LEU A 395 16.58 -0.79 -3.75
C LEU A 395 17.65 -0.24 -4.70
N GLU A 396 17.84 -0.94 -5.82
CA GLU A 396 18.64 -0.42 -6.93
C GLU A 396 18.04 0.88 -7.47
N HIS A 397 18.91 1.79 -7.94
CA HIS A 397 18.52 3.09 -8.49
C HIS A 397 17.69 3.98 -7.54
N ILE A 398 17.76 3.76 -6.22
CA ILE A 398 17.05 4.58 -5.23
C ILE A 398 17.33 6.08 -5.42
N LEU A 399 16.26 6.88 -5.35
CA LEU A 399 16.35 8.32 -5.24
C LEU A 399 17.02 8.71 -3.92
N LYS A 400 18.16 9.40 -4.02
CA LYS A 400 18.83 10.00 -2.85
C LYS A 400 18.01 11.17 -2.31
N ASN A 401 18.05 11.34 -0.99
CA ASN A 401 17.46 12.47 -0.29
C ASN A 401 18.32 13.74 -0.44
N GLN A 402 17.69 14.92 -0.42
CA GLN A 402 18.42 16.19 -0.44
C GLN A 402 19.10 16.42 0.92
N GLY A 403 20.43 16.52 0.94
CA GLY A 403 21.22 16.61 2.17
C GLY A 403 21.65 15.27 2.78
N GLY A 404 21.34 14.14 2.12
CA GLY A 404 21.74 12.79 2.54
C GLY A 404 20.68 12.05 3.37
N ASN A 405 20.84 10.73 3.48
CA ASN A 405 19.91 9.84 4.19
C ASN A 405 20.27 9.74 5.69
N GLN A 406 20.62 10.86 6.34
CA GLN A 406 20.98 10.89 7.76
C GLN A 406 20.26 12.01 8.51
N THR A 407 18.94 11.94 8.57
CA THR A 407 18.17 12.79 9.48
C THR A 407 17.48 11.92 10.53
N LYS A 408 17.99 11.99 11.76
CA LYS A 408 17.27 11.48 12.93
C LYS A 408 16.18 12.48 13.28
N ALA A 409 14.96 12.00 13.46
CA ALA A 409 13.87 12.81 13.98
C ALA A 409 14.27 13.38 15.36
N ALA A 410 13.82 14.60 15.66
CA ALA A 410 14.00 15.15 16.99
C ALA A 410 13.32 14.22 18.02
N PRO A 411 13.98 13.87 19.13
CA PRO A 411 13.36 13.05 20.18
C PRO A 411 12.10 13.72 20.71
N ARG A 412 11.00 12.96 20.85
CA ARG A 412 9.79 13.43 21.50
C ARG A 412 10.00 13.51 23.01
N THR A 413 9.61 14.63 23.61
CA THR A 413 9.71 14.88 25.06
C THR A 413 8.38 14.67 25.79
N ASP A 414 7.32 14.35 25.05
CA ASP A 414 5.92 14.29 25.50
C ASP A 414 5.35 12.86 25.53
N LEU A 415 6.20 11.84 25.47
CA LEU A 415 5.75 10.45 25.50
C LEU A 415 5.13 10.08 26.86
N PRO A 416 4.11 9.19 26.88
CA PRO A 416 3.48 8.75 28.12
C PRO A 416 4.50 8.00 29.00
N ALA A 417 4.36 8.10 30.32
CA ALA A 417 5.31 7.51 31.27
C ALA A 417 5.53 6.00 31.05
N ILE A 418 4.47 5.26 30.68
CA ILE A 418 4.51 3.82 30.38
C ILE A 418 5.48 3.47 29.25
N ALA A 419 5.84 4.41 28.37
CA ALA A 419 6.73 4.16 27.23
C ALA A 419 8.07 3.56 27.65
N LYS A 420 8.55 3.89 28.86
CA LYS A 420 9.80 3.34 29.43
C LYS A 420 9.67 1.88 29.88
N ASP A 421 8.44 1.42 30.12
CA ASP A 421 8.11 0.09 30.64
C ASP A 421 7.56 -0.85 29.56
N ILE A 422 7.46 -0.37 28.32
CA ILE A 422 7.10 -1.20 27.17
C ILE A 422 8.32 -2.02 26.76
N ALA A 423 8.17 -3.35 26.76
CA ALA A 423 9.20 -4.26 26.31
C ALA A 423 9.38 -4.15 24.79
N GLY A 424 10.63 -3.96 24.36
CA GLY A 424 10.97 -3.78 22.94
C GLY A 424 10.97 -5.06 22.11
N GLU A 425 10.90 -6.23 22.74
CA GLU A 425 10.80 -7.52 22.06
C GLU A 425 9.98 -8.52 22.88
N PRO A 426 9.36 -9.53 22.23
CA PRO A 426 8.59 -10.55 22.94
C PRO A 426 9.45 -11.37 23.92
N PRO A 427 8.90 -11.82 25.06
CA PRO A 427 9.55 -12.82 25.92
C PRO A 427 9.88 -14.13 25.19
N ALA A 428 10.81 -14.93 25.72
CA ALA A 428 11.24 -16.19 25.08
C ALA A 428 10.10 -17.19 24.87
N ASN A 429 9.14 -17.18 25.77
CA ASN A 429 7.97 -18.06 25.81
C ASN A 429 6.71 -17.42 25.21
N TRP A 430 6.84 -16.30 24.49
CA TRP A 430 5.70 -15.69 23.81
C TRP A 430 5.15 -16.65 22.75
N PRO A 431 3.81 -16.82 22.63
CA PRO A 431 3.23 -17.70 21.64
C PRO A 431 3.59 -17.25 20.21
N GLU A 432 3.66 -18.20 19.29
CA GLU A 432 3.80 -17.90 17.87
C GLU A 432 2.61 -17.06 17.39
N PHE A 433 2.88 -16.09 16.51
CA PHE A 433 1.87 -15.21 15.97
C PHE A 433 0.81 -15.99 15.18
N ASP A 434 -0.45 -15.81 15.56
CA ASP A 434 -1.63 -16.38 14.95
C ASP A 434 -2.64 -15.25 14.72
N TYR A 435 -2.90 -14.94 13.46
CA TYR A 435 -3.79 -13.86 13.04
C TYR A 435 -5.25 -14.04 13.53
N THR A 436 -5.66 -15.27 13.86
CA THR A 436 -6.98 -15.55 14.44
C THR A 436 -7.01 -15.33 15.95
N LYS A 437 -5.85 -15.21 16.59
CA LYS A 437 -5.69 -15.02 18.04
C LYS A 437 -4.92 -13.72 18.31
N PRO A 438 -5.60 -12.56 18.38
CA PRO A 438 -4.96 -11.26 18.62
C PRO A 438 -4.07 -11.18 19.88
N LYS A 439 -4.28 -12.08 20.85
CA LYS A 439 -3.45 -12.20 22.06
C LYS A 439 -2.00 -12.62 21.76
N THR A 440 -1.78 -13.28 20.62
CA THR A 440 -0.44 -13.68 20.17
C THR A 440 0.31 -12.55 19.47
N ASP A 441 -0.38 -11.47 19.11
CA ASP A 441 0.21 -10.28 18.49
C ASP A 441 0.87 -9.39 19.54
N PHE A 442 2.17 -9.55 19.73
CA PHE A 442 2.92 -8.82 20.75
C PHE A 442 2.86 -7.30 20.58
N GLN A 443 3.01 -6.80 19.34
CA GLN A 443 2.96 -5.37 19.05
C GLN A 443 1.57 -4.78 19.35
N LEU A 444 0.50 -5.49 18.98
CA LEU A 444 -0.86 -5.09 19.35
C LEU A 444 -1.03 -5.07 20.87
N GLN A 445 -0.54 -6.08 21.59
CA GLN A 445 -0.61 -6.09 23.06
C GLN A 445 0.11 -4.88 23.68
N GLN A 446 1.29 -4.51 23.17
CA GLN A 446 1.99 -3.31 23.62
C GLN A 446 1.23 -2.03 23.26
N GLY A 447 0.69 -1.92 22.05
CA GLY A 447 -0.13 -0.77 21.63
C GLY A 447 -1.37 -0.58 22.51
N LEU A 448 -2.04 -1.67 22.88
CA LEU A 448 -3.18 -1.65 23.81
C LEU A 448 -2.77 -1.20 25.21
N ARG A 449 -1.58 -1.57 25.71
CA ARG A 449 -1.05 -1.05 26.99
C ARG A 449 -0.82 0.45 26.94
N VAL A 450 -0.19 0.94 25.87
CA VAL A 450 0.12 2.36 25.69
C VAL A 450 -1.16 3.21 25.62
N VAL A 451 -2.11 2.86 24.75
CA VAL A 451 -3.34 3.64 24.58
C VAL A 451 -4.21 3.64 25.83
N ARG A 452 -4.25 2.52 26.57
CA ARG A 452 -5.00 2.44 27.84
C ARG A 452 -4.36 3.30 28.92
N SER A 453 -3.03 3.29 29.03
CA SER A 453 -2.32 4.18 29.95
C SER A 453 -2.58 5.66 29.64
N MET A 454 -2.53 6.04 28.36
CA MET A 454 -2.86 7.41 27.93
C MET A 454 -4.32 7.78 28.23
N ALA A 455 -5.23 6.79 28.24
CA ALA A 455 -6.64 6.97 28.59
C ALA A 455 -6.92 6.94 30.10
N GLY A 456 -5.89 6.82 30.96
CA GLY A 456 -6.05 6.68 32.41
C GLY A 456 -6.67 5.34 32.83
N LEU A 457 -6.61 4.31 31.97
CA LEU A 457 -7.10 2.97 32.24
C LEU A 457 -5.96 2.04 32.68
N PRO A 458 -6.23 1.01 33.51
CA PRO A 458 -5.24 0.00 33.83
C PRO A 458 -4.68 -0.66 32.56
N ALA A 459 -3.35 -0.71 32.46
CA ALA A 459 -2.68 -1.42 31.39
C ALA A 459 -2.89 -2.94 31.59
N PRO A 460 -3.35 -3.68 30.56
CA PRO A 460 -3.52 -5.12 30.66
C PRO A 460 -2.15 -5.76 30.87
N ASP A 461 -2.13 -6.83 31.66
CA ASP A 461 -0.96 -7.70 31.76
C ASP A 461 -0.76 -8.38 30.38
N PRO A 462 0.42 -8.26 29.74
CA PRO A 462 0.72 -8.94 28.48
C PRO A 462 0.40 -10.44 28.48
N ALA A 463 0.47 -11.09 29.66
CA ALA A 463 0.24 -12.52 29.84
C ALA A 463 -1.19 -12.87 30.32
N ALA A 464 -1.97 -11.89 30.82
CA ALA A 464 -3.32 -12.14 31.29
C ALA A 464 -4.37 -11.77 30.22
N SER A 465 -5.38 -12.61 30.12
CA SER A 465 -6.42 -12.55 29.09
C SER A 465 -7.06 -11.17 28.95
N LEU A 466 -6.86 -10.50 27.81
CA LEU A 466 -7.88 -9.60 27.29
C LEU A 466 -9.18 -10.39 27.04
N PRO A 467 -10.37 -9.80 27.26
CA PRO A 467 -11.61 -10.44 26.85
C PRO A 467 -11.57 -10.75 25.34
N PRO A 468 -12.21 -11.84 24.88
CA PRO A 468 -12.23 -12.19 23.46
C PRO A 468 -12.82 -11.03 22.64
N ALA A 469 -12.21 -10.76 21.48
CA ALA A 469 -12.75 -9.81 20.52
C ALA A 469 -14.14 -10.30 20.08
N LYS A 470 -15.15 -9.41 20.09
CA LYS A 470 -16.39 -9.68 19.36
C LYS A 470 -16.08 -9.50 17.87
N VAL A 471 -15.94 -10.61 17.15
CA VAL A 471 -15.80 -10.63 15.69
C VAL A 471 -17.18 -10.43 15.08
N VAL A 472 -17.29 -9.52 14.11
CA VAL A 472 -18.54 -9.31 13.35
C VAL A 472 -18.61 -10.38 12.26
N THR A 473 -19.41 -11.42 12.47
CA THR A 473 -19.97 -12.20 11.35
C THR A 473 -21.27 -11.54 10.89
N LYS A 474 -21.54 -11.62 9.60
CA LYS A 474 -22.60 -10.89 8.89
C LYS A 474 -24.02 -11.42 9.16
N GLU A 475 -24.34 -11.79 10.39
CA GLU A 475 -25.69 -12.19 10.80
C GLU A 475 -26.26 -11.23 11.84
N GLU A 476 -27.56 -10.98 11.72
CA GLU A 476 -28.38 -10.04 12.49
C GLU A 476 -28.43 -8.60 11.95
N ALA A 477 -28.89 -8.46 10.71
CA ALA A 477 -29.82 -7.37 10.40
C ALA A 477 -31.25 -7.90 10.62
N PRO A 478 -32.05 -7.33 11.53
CA PRO A 478 -33.46 -7.69 11.64
C PRO A 478 -34.19 -7.16 10.40
N HIS A 479 -34.96 -8.04 9.77
CA HIS A 479 -35.95 -7.63 8.78
C HIS A 479 -36.96 -6.68 9.41
N HIS A 480 -36.96 -5.42 8.97
CA HIS A 480 -38.13 -4.55 8.96
C HIS A 480 -38.15 -3.71 7.69
#